data_AF-C4XEJ4-F1
#
_entry.id   AF-C4XEJ4-F1
#
_cell.length_a   1.000
_cell.length_b   1.000
_cell.length_c   1.000
_cell.angle_alpha   90.00
_cell.angle_beta   90.00
_cell.angle_gamma   90.00
#
_symmetry.space_group_name_H-M   'P 1'
#
loop_
_entity.id
_entity.type
_entity.pdbx_description
1 polymer ?
#
loop_
_entity_poly.entity_id
_entity_poly.type
_entity_poly.pdbx_seq_one_letter_code
_entity_poly.pdbx_strand_id
1 'polypeptide(L)'
;MMHKTVDHHHPKGFFSYSGNHLNFTGFSQAFFYIIAFLSITCLLLIWLFHRQIKQKYLVKIKLFYLQKRTFWLLFGLIILLGMVIHIIILAADKFHRAWEYLPFHFCRILMLLIALSLIFNKLHYVKYYGFLAIISGLLALVKVDFNFTQEEGKDIIFPIGIDNWYYWDYLFAHVFVLLMPAVMYALSNNKIRFKDSIFTVIFFSTLSLTMFLINWITYTYSKKLTWKTMNYFYLGPNEYNGFRDFMGPLSKWPYSLFTYIFLGILAVIISTIFYCFQDKIHLAKVENKRVLKWIKSENWKIYRSSFNTRNQKNDELNSSSKDLENCQDNNDSIENNKENISQTVD
;
A
#
# COMPACT_ATOMS: atom_id res chain seq x y z
N MET A 1 9.28 37.21 10.92
CA MET A 1 9.88 35.95 11.40
C MET A 1 9.58 35.90 12.90
N MET A 2 8.56 35.18 13.34
CA MET A 2 8.24 35.07 14.77
C MET A 2 9.27 34.17 15.45
N HIS A 3 9.87 34.63 16.56
CA HIS A 3 10.74 33.80 17.38
C HIS A 3 9.92 32.68 18.00
N LYS A 4 10.18 31.44 17.58
CA LYS A 4 9.58 30.25 18.18
C LYS A 4 10.27 29.99 19.52
N THR A 5 9.52 30.04 20.60
CA THR A 5 10.02 29.80 21.97
C THR A 5 9.84 28.33 22.33
N VAL A 6 10.91 27.70 22.84
CA VAL A 6 10.84 26.36 23.44
C VAL A 6 10.30 26.53 24.86
N ASP A 7 9.16 25.91 25.17
CA ASP A 7 8.62 25.92 26.52
C ASP A 7 9.33 24.86 27.38
N HIS A 8 10.00 25.29 28.44
CA HIS A 8 10.78 24.43 29.34
C HIS A 8 9.95 23.74 30.43
N HIS A 9 8.66 24.07 30.57
CA HIS A 9 7.81 23.58 31.66
C HIS A 9 7.04 22.30 31.34
N HIS A 10 7.11 21.81 30.09
CA HIS A 10 6.45 20.58 29.72
C HIS A 10 7.21 19.32 30.18
N PRO A 11 6.50 18.24 30.54
CA PRO A 11 7.14 16.97 30.90
C PRO A 11 7.97 16.44 29.72
N LYS A 12 9.21 16.04 30.00
CA LYS A 12 10.09 15.38 29.04
C LYS A 12 10.19 13.90 29.37
N GLY A 13 10.32 13.06 28.38
CA GLY A 13 10.52 11.63 28.57
C GLY A 13 10.18 10.81 27.33
N PHE A 14 10.57 9.54 27.33
CA PHE A 14 10.43 8.65 26.19
C PHE A 14 9.00 8.62 25.60
N PHE A 15 7.98 8.66 26.46
CA PHE A 15 6.57 8.64 26.04
C PHE A 15 5.90 10.02 25.94
N SER A 16 6.64 11.11 26.13
CA SER A 16 6.07 12.47 26.13
C SER A 16 5.98 13.06 24.71
N TYR A 17 4.79 13.58 24.34
CA TYR A 17 4.61 14.33 23.09
C TYR A 17 5.23 15.72 23.13
N SER A 18 5.36 16.30 24.32
CA SER A 18 5.89 17.64 24.51
C SER A 18 7.43 17.70 24.46
N GLY A 19 8.03 16.67 23.86
CA GLY A 19 9.42 16.63 23.45
C GLY A 19 10.34 15.89 24.41
N ASN A 20 11.60 15.84 24.01
CA ASN A 20 12.61 15.04 24.67
C ASN A 20 13.95 15.76 24.86
N HIS A 21 14.95 15.05 25.38
CA HIS A 21 16.28 15.61 25.58
C HIS A 21 16.99 15.86 24.25
N LEU A 22 16.71 15.03 23.25
CA LEU A 22 17.29 15.16 21.92
C LEU A 22 16.28 15.75 20.92
N ASN A 23 16.81 16.54 19.98
CA ASN A 23 16.05 17.08 18.86
C ASN A 23 16.28 16.22 17.60
N PHE A 24 15.48 16.44 16.55
CA PHE A 24 15.71 15.85 15.22
C PHE A 24 16.84 16.57 14.46
N THR A 25 18.02 16.62 15.07
CA THR A 25 19.22 17.25 14.53
C THR A 25 20.44 16.41 14.89
N GLY A 26 21.55 16.54 14.15
CA GLY A 26 22.79 15.82 14.45
C GLY A 26 22.59 14.30 14.41
N PHE A 27 22.82 13.63 15.55
CA PHE A 27 22.78 12.17 15.64
C PHE A 27 21.39 11.57 15.34
N SER A 28 20.31 12.11 15.91
CA SER A 28 18.94 11.60 15.69
C SER A 28 18.57 11.62 14.19
N GLN A 29 18.95 12.70 13.51
CA GLN A 29 18.69 12.88 12.08
C GLN A 29 19.56 11.97 11.23
N ALA A 30 20.87 11.87 11.53
CA ALA A 30 21.79 10.99 10.81
C ALA A 30 21.35 9.52 10.92
N PHE A 31 21.02 9.07 12.13
CA PHE A 31 20.54 7.72 12.39
C PHE A 31 19.25 7.41 11.62
N PHE A 32 18.31 8.35 11.59
CA PHE A 32 17.07 8.22 10.82
C PHE A 32 17.36 7.94 9.34
N TYR A 33 18.20 8.78 8.73
CA TYR A 33 18.49 8.66 7.30
C TYR A 33 19.34 7.45 6.96
N ILE A 34 20.19 6.97 7.88
CA ILE A 34 20.87 5.67 7.72
C ILE A 34 19.85 4.54 7.63
N ILE A 35 18.86 4.49 8.55
CA ILE A 35 17.82 3.45 8.50
C ILE A 35 16.94 3.60 7.25
N ALA A 36 16.57 4.84 6.88
CA ALA A 36 15.81 5.09 5.67
C ALA A 36 16.56 4.60 4.42
N PHE A 37 17.85 4.90 4.30
CA PHE A 37 18.72 4.44 3.21
C PHE A 37 18.85 2.92 3.17
N LEU A 38 19.07 2.28 4.33
CA LEU A 38 19.11 0.81 4.43
C LEU A 38 17.78 0.17 4.04
N SER A 39 16.66 0.80 4.38
CA SER A 39 15.31 0.33 4.02
C SER A 39 15.08 0.44 2.51
N ILE A 40 15.48 1.54 1.88
CA ILE A 40 15.42 1.70 0.42
C ILE A 40 16.33 0.66 -0.26
N THR A 41 17.53 0.43 0.27
CA THR A 41 18.44 -0.61 -0.23
C THR A 41 17.80 -2.00 -0.12
N CYS A 42 17.17 -2.31 1.01
CA CYS A 42 16.45 -3.57 1.22
C CYS A 42 15.28 -3.73 0.23
N LEU A 43 14.50 -2.68 -0.01
CA LEU A 43 13.44 -2.67 -1.04
C LEU A 43 14.01 -3.04 -2.42
N LEU A 44 15.11 -2.42 -2.83
CA LEU A 44 15.77 -2.70 -4.11
C LEU A 44 16.28 -4.15 -4.18
N LEU A 45 16.85 -4.68 -3.10
CA LEU A 45 17.29 -6.07 -3.03
C LEU A 45 16.11 -7.05 -3.12
N ILE A 46 15.00 -6.78 -2.42
CA ILE A 46 13.78 -7.60 -2.51
C ILE A 46 13.25 -7.58 -3.95
N TRP A 47 13.24 -6.41 -4.58
CA TRP A 47 12.80 -6.24 -5.97
C TRP A 47 13.69 -7.03 -6.95
N LEU A 48 15.01 -6.91 -6.82
CA LEU A 48 16.00 -7.58 -7.67
C LEU A 48 15.97 -9.10 -7.51
N PHE A 49 15.87 -9.59 -6.28
CA PHE A 49 15.92 -11.02 -5.95
C PHE A 49 14.54 -11.68 -5.77
N HIS A 50 13.46 -11.02 -6.21
CA HIS A 50 12.08 -11.49 -5.97
C HIS A 50 11.85 -12.94 -6.43
N ARG A 51 12.42 -13.36 -7.57
CA ARG A 51 12.28 -14.73 -8.09
C ARG A 51 12.94 -15.76 -7.18
N GLN A 52 14.17 -15.48 -6.73
CA GLN A 52 14.92 -16.38 -5.86
C GLN A 52 14.27 -16.47 -4.47
N ILE A 53 13.78 -15.33 -3.94
CA ILE A 53 13.01 -15.27 -2.70
C ILE A 53 11.78 -16.17 -2.82
N LYS A 54 11.02 -16.03 -3.90
CA LYS A 54 9.81 -16.81 -4.17
C LYS A 54 10.06 -18.31 -4.30
N GLN A 55 11.07 -18.70 -5.08
CA GLN A 55 11.44 -20.11 -5.26
C GLN A 55 11.79 -20.76 -3.92
N LYS A 56 12.64 -20.09 -3.11
CA LYS A 56 12.98 -20.55 -1.76
C LYS A 56 11.77 -20.62 -0.85
N TYR A 57 10.87 -19.64 -0.94
CA TYR A 57 9.63 -19.64 -0.16
C TYR A 57 8.71 -20.80 -0.54
N LEU A 58 8.53 -21.10 -1.83
CA LEU A 58 7.64 -22.19 -2.28
C LEU A 58 8.11 -23.56 -1.78
N VAL A 59 9.41 -23.84 -1.81
CA VAL A 59 10.01 -25.11 -1.36
C VAL A 59 9.88 -25.32 0.16
N LYS A 60 9.91 -24.25 0.95
CA LYS A 60 9.79 -24.38 2.41
C LYS A 60 8.36 -24.73 2.84
N ILE A 61 8.18 -25.78 3.65
CA ILE A 61 6.87 -26.09 4.25
C ILE A 61 6.62 -25.21 5.48
N LYS A 62 7.67 -24.99 6.28
CA LYS A 62 7.63 -24.21 7.53
C LYS A 62 8.54 -22.97 7.45
N LEU A 63 8.16 -21.93 8.17
CA LEU A 63 8.93 -20.71 8.40
C LEU A 63 9.15 -20.57 9.90
N PHE A 64 10.40 -20.49 10.36
CA PHE A 64 10.74 -20.44 11.80
C PHE A 64 10.00 -21.53 12.60
N TYR A 65 10.03 -22.77 12.12
CA TYR A 65 9.36 -23.94 12.72
C TYR A 65 7.81 -23.91 12.71
N LEU A 66 7.19 -22.81 12.26
CA LEU A 66 5.74 -22.66 12.13
C LEU A 66 5.26 -23.01 10.72
N GLN A 67 4.01 -23.48 10.60
CA GLN A 67 3.37 -23.57 9.29
C GLN A 67 3.23 -22.17 8.68
N LYS A 68 3.40 -22.03 7.36
CA LYS A 68 3.29 -20.74 6.64
C LYS A 68 2.04 -19.94 7.03
N ARG A 69 0.88 -20.59 7.07
CA ARG A 69 -0.40 -19.96 7.43
C ARG A 69 -0.35 -19.38 8.85
N THR A 70 0.11 -20.17 9.81
CA THR A 70 0.25 -19.75 11.22
C THR A 70 1.27 -18.62 11.36
N PHE A 71 2.39 -18.70 10.64
CA PHE A 71 3.39 -17.63 10.63
C PHE A 71 2.80 -16.30 10.18
N TRP A 72 2.09 -16.27 9.05
CA TRP A 72 1.46 -15.03 8.55
C TRP A 72 0.31 -14.54 9.43
N LEU A 73 -0.49 -15.45 9.98
CA LEU A 73 -1.52 -15.12 10.96
C LEU A 73 -0.91 -14.38 12.16
N LEU A 74 0.11 -14.97 12.79
CA LEU A 74 0.78 -14.37 13.96
C LEU A 74 1.42 -13.03 13.61
N PHE A 75 2.08 -12.93 12.46
CA PHE A 75 2.68 -11.68 12.02
C PHE A 75 1.62 -10.59 11.79
N GLY A 76 0.47 -10.95 11.22
CA GLY A 76 -0.69 -10.05 11.09
C GLY A 76 -1.26 -9.59 12.44
N LEU A 77 -1.37 -10.51 13.40
CA LEU A 77 -1.82 -10.19 14.77
C LEU A 77 -0.85 -9.26 15.51
N ILE A 78 0.46 -9.44 15.32
CA ILE A 78 1.49 -8.55 15.89
C ILE A 78 1.33 -7.12 15.35
N ILE A 79 1.01 -6.95 14.06
CA ILE A 79 0.76 -5.61 13.49
C ILE A 79 -0.44 -4.95 14.16
N LEU A 80 -1.55 -5.69 14.31
CA LEU A 80 -2.75 -5.17 14.99
C LEU A 80 -2.46 -4.82 16.46
N LEU A 81 -1.68 -5.66 17.16
CA LEU A 81 -1.25 -5.37 18.52
C LEU A 81 -0.42 -4.08 18.58
N GLY A 82 0.52 -3.88 17.65
CA GLY A 82 1.30 -2.64 17.55
C GLY A 82 0.41 -1.41 17.32
N MET A 83 -0.63 -1.54 16.50
CA MET A 83 -1.62 -0.47 16.32
C MET A 83 -2.40 -0.19 17.61
N VAL A 84 -2.81 -1.21 18.36
CA VAL A 84 -3.48 -1.01 19.66
C VAL A 84 -2.57 -0.33 20.66
N ILE A 85 -1.29 -0.73 20.74
CA ILE A 85 -0.28 -0.10 21.60
C ILE A 85 -0.12 1.38 21.24
N HIS A 86 -0.04 1.71 19.96
CA HIS A 86 -0.01 3.11 19.48
C HIS A 86 -1.19 3.92 20.02
N ILE A 87 -2.41 3.41 19.88
CA ILE A 87 -3.63 4.08 20.36
C ILE A 87 -3.57 4.29 21.89
N ILE A 88 -3.15 3.26 22.63
CA ILE A 88 -3.04 3.33 24.10
C ILE A 88 -2.03 4.39 24.52
N ILE A 89 -0.85 4.43 23.90
CA ILE A 89 0.21 5.38 24.23
C ILE A 89 -0.27 6.81 23.96
N LEU A 90 -0.84 7.07 22.79
CA LEU A 90 -1.36 8.39 22.46
C LEU A 90 -2.46 8.83 23.44
N ALA A 91 -3.38 7.92 23.79
CA ALA A 91 -4.47 8.22 24.72
C ALA A 91 -3.95 8.49 26.14
N ALA A 92 -2.97 7.72 26.61
CA ALA A 92 -2.33 7.91 27.91
C ALA A 92 -1.58 9.25 27.98
N ASP A 93 -0.90 9.62 26.90
CA ASP A 93 -0.14 10.86 26.77
C ASP A 93 -1.03 12.10 26.47
N LYS A 94 -2.35 11.89 26.32
CA LYS A 94 -3.33 12.94 25.98
C LYS A 94 -2.92 13.77 24.77
N PHE A 95 -2.42 13.08 23.74
CA PHE A 95 -1.91 13.70 22.52
C PHE A 95 -2.89 14.74 21.95
N HIS A 96 -2.41 15.94 21.63
CA HIS A 96 -3.26 17.09 21.30
C HIS A 96 -4.09 16.90 20.03
N ARG A 97 -3.63 16.07 19.09
CA ARG A 97 -4.34 15.74 17.85
C ARG A 97 -5.14 14.45 18.03
N ALA A 98 -6.42 14.60 18.37
CA ALA A 98 -7.31 13.47 18.64
C ALA A 98 -7.46 12.53 17.43
N TRP A 99 -7.19 13.02 16.23
CA TRP A 99 -7.26 12.24 15.01
C TRP A 99 -6.10 11.25 14.85
N GLU A 100 -4.97 11.43 15.55
CA GLU A 100 -3.88 10.44 15.55
C GLU A 100 -4.23 9.18 16.37
N TYR A 101 -5.22 9.27 17.26
CA TYR A 101 -5.75 8.12 18.01
C TYR A 101 -6.43 7.10 17.11
N LEU A 102 -7.02 7.52 15.99
CA LEU A 102 -7.63 6.60 15.05
C LEU A 102 -6.63 6.29 13.94
N PRO A 103 -6.51 5.01 13.52
CA PRO A 103 -5.56 4.61 12.49
C PRO A 103 -6.00 4.99 11.07
N PHE A 104 -6.65 6.14 10.91
CA PHE A 104 -7.11 6.67 9.63
C PHE A 104 -6.05 7.49 8.89
N HIS A 105 -4.87 7.63 9.48
CA HIS A 105 -3.69 8.02 8.73
C HIS A 105 -3.38 7.04 7.60
N PHE A 106 -2.95 7.54 6.44
CA PHE A 106 -2.82 6.71 5.23
C PHE A 106 -1.92 5.50 5.44
N CYS A 107 -0.71 5.70 5.99
CA CYS A 107 0.21 4.62 6.28
C CYS A 107 -0.38 3.62 7.29
N ARG A 108 -1.17 4.07 8.28
CA ARG A 108 -1.84 3.19 9.25
C ARG A 108 -2.96 2.36 8.65
N ILE A 109 -3.74 2.94 7.73
CA ILE A 109 -4.73 2.18 6.95
C ILE A 109 -4.02 1.12 6.11
N LEU A 110 -2.89 1.46 5.48
CA LEU A 110 -2.12 0.50 4.71
C LEU A 110 -1.54 -0.62 5.60
N MET A 111 -1.07 -0.31 6.82
CA MET A 111 -0.70 -1.32 7.82
C MET A 111 -1.88 -2.24 8.17
N LEU A 112 -3.08 -1.69 8.35
CA LEU A 112 -4.28 -2.46 8.60
C LEU A 112 -4.61 -3.41 7.44
N LEU A 113 -4.56 -2.93 6.20
CA LEU A 113 -4.79 -3.77 5.00
C LEU A 113 -3.74 -4.87 4.85
N ILE A 114 -2.47 -4.56 5.18
CA ILE A 114 -1.39 -5.56 5.25
C ILE A 114 -1.75 -6.61 6.32
N ALA A 115 -2.07 -6.21 7.54
CA ALA A 115 -2.40 -7.11 8.63
C ALA A 115 -3.57 -8.03 8.28
N LEU A 116 -4.66 -7.49 7.75
CA LEU A 116 -5.82 -8.27 7.29
C LEU A 116 -5.44 -9.26 6.19
N SER A 117 -4.65 -8.83 5.21
CA SER A 117 -4.19 -9.72 4.14
C SER A 117 -3.31 -10.86 4.64
N LEU A 118 -2.53 -10.64 5.70
CA LEU A 118 -1.72 -11.67 6.35
C LEU A 118 -2.56 -12.62 7.20
N ILE A 119 -3.49 -12.10 8.00
CA ILE A 119 -4.41 -12.88 8.84
C ILE A 119 -5.25 -13.84 7.99
N PHE A 120 -5.79 -13.36 6.87
CA PHE A 120 -6.56 -14.19 5.95
C PHE A 120 -5.69 -15.00 4.98
N ASN A 121 -4.36 -14.90 5.07
CA ASN A 121 -3.41 -15.54 4.17
C ASN A 121 -3.71 -15.23 2.67
N LYS A 122 -4.17 -14.01 2.39
CA LYS A 122 -4.49 -13.48 1.07
C LYS A 122 -3.39 -12.53 0.60
N LEU A 123 -2.14 -13.00 0.56
CA LEU A 123 -0.97 -12.20 0.15
C LEU A 123 -1.17 -11.50 -1.21
N HIS A 124 -1.97 -12.09 -2.11
CA HIS A 124 -2.22 -11.54 -3.44
C HIS A 124 -3.04 -10.23 -3.44
N TYR A 125 -3.72 -9.89 -2.34
CA TYR A 125 -4.42 -8.60 -2.21
C TYR A 125 -3.48 -7.41 -2.19
N VAL A 126 -2.18 -7.61 -1.94
CA VAL A 126 -1.17 -6.56 -2.03
C VAL A 126 -1.18 -5.83 -3.37
N LYS A 127 -1.65 -6.45 -4.47
CA LYS A 127 -1.75 -5.76 -5.76
C LYS A 127 -2.67 -4.53 -5.76
N TYR A 128 -3.59 -4.42 -4.81
CA TYR A 128 -4.57 -3.33 -4.73
C TYR A 128 -4.10 -2.14 -3.89
N TYR A 129 -3.17 -2.34 -2.95
CA TYR A 129 -2.73 -1.27 -2.03
C TYR A 129 -1.20 -1.19 -1.90
N GLY A 130 -0.46 -2.18 -2.37
CA GLY A 130 0.97 -2.32 -2.10
C GLY A 130 1.82 -1.24 -2.75
N PHE A 131 1.50 -0.83 -3.98
CA PHE A 131 2.21 0.30 -4.60
C PHE A 131 1.96 1.62 -3.88
N LEU A 132 0.72 1.85 -3.45
CA LEU A 132 0.37 3.02 -2.66
C LEU A 132 1.16 3.03 -1.35
N ALA A 133 1.27 1.87 -0.69
CA ALA A 133 2.07 1.69 0.52
C ALA A 133 3.56 1.94 0.31
N ILE A 134 4.15 1.40 -0.76
CA ILE A 134 5.57 1.64 -1.07
C ILE A 134 5.81 3.13 -1.32
N ILE A 135 4.98 3.78 -2.14
CA ILE A 135 5.15 5.21 -2.45
C ILE A 135 4.93 6.08 -1.22
N SER A 136 3.91 5.81 -0.41
CA SER A 136 3.68 6.58 0.82
C SER A 136 4.80 6.40 1.84
N GLY A 137 5.31 5.17 1.99
CA GLY A 137 6.46 4.87 2.84
C GLY A 137 7.71 5.63 2.39
N LEU A 138 7.99 5.66 1.08
CA LEU A 138 9.10 6.45 0.52
C LEU A 138 8.93 7.94 0.78
N LEU A 139 7.76 8.50 0.49
CA LEU A 139 7.49 9.93 0.69
C LEU A 139 7.66 10.33 2.16
N ALA A 140 7.16 9.51 3.09
CA ALA A 140 7.28 9.79 4.52
C ALA A 140 8.71 9.66 5.07
N LEU A 141 9.53 8.75 4.51
CA LEU A 141 10.95 8.63 4.88
C LEU A 141 11.81 9.75 4.28
N VAL A 142 11.42 10.31 3.13
CA VAL A 142 12.13 11.43 2.49
C VAL A 142 11.74 12.77 3.11
N LYS A 143 10.43 12.97 3.36
CA LYS A 143 9.89 14.19 3.94
C LYS A 143 9.34 13.88 5.33
N VAL A 144 10.25 13.91 6.30
CA VAL A 144 9.93 13.73 7.71
C VAL A 144 9.36 15.01 8.28
N ASP A 145 8.27 14.89 9.05
CA ASP A 145 7.72 16.00 9.82
C ASP A 145 7.68 15.65 11.31
N PHE A 146 8.76 16.01 12.01
CA PHE A 146 8.85 15.92 13.48
C PHE A 146 8.62 17.28 14.16
N ASN A 147 8.15 18.28 13.41
CA ASN A 147 7.86 19.60 13.98
C ASN A 147 6.41 19.61 14.47
N PHE A 148 6.17 18.97 15.62
CA PHE A 148 4.89 19.11 16.31
C PHE A 148 4.77 20.56 16.77
N THR A 149 3.94 21.29 16.04
CA THR A 149 3.56 22.65 16.34
C THR A 149 2.09 22.64 16.76
N GLN A 150 1.77 23.52 17.69
CA GLN A 150 0.46 23.84 18.26
C GLN A 150 0.09 23.10 19.54
N GLU A 151 0.30 23.78 20.67
CA GLU A 151 -0.82 23.98 21.58
C GLU A 151 -1.67 25.16 21.08
N GLU A 152 -2.95 25.20 21.45
CA GLU A 152 -3.89 26.26 21.05
C GLU A 152 -3.30 27.67 21.31
N GLY A 153 -3.10 28.44 20.23
CA GLY A 153 -2.58 29.81 20.32
C GLY A 153 -1.08 29.95 20.57
N LYS A 154 -0.28 28.87 20.57
CA LYS A 154 1.16 28.92 20.79
C LYS A 154 1.96 28.17 19.72
N ASP A 155 2.89 28.88 19.07
CA ASP A 155 3.90 28.32 18.16
C ASP A 155 5.07 27.68 18.93
N ILE A 156 4.77 26.79 19.87
CA ILE A 156 5.80 25.99 20.57
C ILE A 156 6.18 24.83 19.65
N ILE A 157 7.48 24.66 19.42
CA ILE A 157 8.02 23.46 18.77
C ILE A 157 8.38 22.46 19.86
N PHE A 158 7.82 21.26 19.75
CA PHE A 158 8.26 20.13 20.57
C PHE A 158 9.32 19.34 19.81
N PRO A 159 10.58 19.33 20.27
CA PRO A 159 11.62 18.57 19.61
C PRO A 159 11.45 17.07 19.86
N ILE A 160 11.39 16.30 18.77
CA ILE A 160 11.37 14.84 18.81
C ILE A 160 12.72 14.30 18.32
N GLY A 161 13.41 13.56 19.17
CA GLY A 161 14.68 12.90 18.87
C GLY A 161 14.61 11.38 18.98
N ILE A 162 15.75 10.71 18.81
CA ILE A 162 15.86 9.24 18.89
C ILE A 162 15.51 8.66 20.27
N ASP A 163 15.53 9.48 21.31
CA ASP A 163 15.13 9.15 22.67
C ASP A 163 13.60 9.21 22.88
N ASN A 164 12.81 9.36 21.81
CA ASN A 164 11.36 9.52 21.85
C ASN A 164 10.61 8.36 21.18
N TRP A 165 9.49 7.93 21.76
CA TRP A 165 8.65 6.88 21.20
C TRP A 165 8.06 7.26 19.83
N TYR A 166 7.60 8.50 19.65
CA TYR A 166 7.04 8.98 18.38
C TYR A 166 8.06 8.93 17.24
N TYR A 167 9.35 9.12 17.54
CA TYR A 167 10.42 8.92 16.55
C TYR A 167 10.47 7.47 16.06
N TRP A 168 10.47 6.51 16.99
CA TRP A 168 10.56 5.08 16.66
C TRP A 168 9.30 4.56 16.00
N ASP A 169 8.13 4.94 16.52
CA ASP A 169 6.85 4.56 15.94
C ASP A 169 6.70 5.12 14.52
N TYR A 170 7.04 6.40 14.29
CA TYR A 170 7.09 6.96 12.94
C TYR A 170 8.06 6.18 12.05
N LEU A 171 9.30 5.99 12.47
CA LEU A 171 10.31 5.31 11.65
C LEU A 171 9.90 3.87 11.32
N PHE A 172 9.50 3.09 12.32
CA PHE A 172 9.14 1.69 12.14
C PHE A 172 7.85 1.52 11.33
N ALA A 173 6.83 2.35 11.55
CA ALA A 173 5.61 2.28 10.75
C ALA A 173 5.89 2.51 9.26
N HIS A 174 6.70 3.52 8.92
CA HIS A 174 6.99 3.84 7.53
C HIS A 174 7.95 2.84 6.87
N VAL A 175 8.98 2.38 7.58
CA VAL A 175 9.86 1.29 7.10
C VAL A 175 9.04 0.01 6.88
N PHE A 176 8.11 -0.30 7.79
CA PHE A 176 7.26 -1.47 7.67
C PHE A 176 6.32 -1.39 6.46
N VAL A 177 5.61 -0.27 6.30
CA VAL A 177 4.71 -0.02 5.16
C VAL A 177 5.47 0.02 3.84
N LEU A 178 6.76 0.36 3.85
CA LEU A 178 7.64 0.26 2.69
C LEU A 178 8.02 -1.19 2.36
N LEU A 179 8.55 -1.92 3.33
CA LEU A 179 9.18 -3.23 3.10
C LEU A 179 8.18 -4.37 3.02
N MET A 180 7.15 -4.38 3.86
CA MET A 180 6.24 -5.51 3.95
C MET A 180 5.46 -5.74 2.64
N PRO A 181 4.89 -4.73 1.96
CA PRO A 181 4.30 -4.91 0.65
C PRO A 181 5.27 -5.45 -0.39
N ALA A 182 6.54 -5.01 -0.37
CA ALA A 182 7.56 -5.54 -1.27
C ALA A 182 7.82 -7.03 -1.05
N VAL A 183 7.90 -7.46 0.22
CA VAL A 183 7.97 -8.88 0.58
C VAL A 183 6.71 -9.61 0.07
N MET A 184 5.51 -9.09 0.33
CA MET A 184 4.27 -9.70 -0.15
C MET A 184 4.23 -9.83 -1.67
N TYR A 185 4.65 -8.80 -2.43
CA TYR A 185 4.77 -8.86 -3.88
C TYR A 185 5.74 -9.96 -4.31
N ALA A 186 6.93 -10.03 -3.71
CA ALA A 186 7.93 -11.05 -4.02
C ALA A 186 7.41 -12.47 -3.77
N LEU A 187 6.62 -12.67 -2.71
CA LEU A 187 6.09 -13.99 -2.34
C LEU A 187 4.81 -14.37 -3.09
N SER A 188 4.03 -13.39 -3.54
CA SER A 188 2.76 -13.61 -4.21
C SER A 188 2.92 -14.09 -5.67
N ASN A 189 1.91 -14.81 -6.16
CA ASN A 189 1.72 -15.12 -7.59
C ASN A 189 0.89 -14.03 -8.28
N ASN A 190 1.15 -12.75 -7.97
CA ASN A 190 0.38 -11.67 -8.54
C ASN A 190 0.61 -11.57 -10.04
N LYS A 191 -0.49 -11.55 -10.79
CA LYS A 191 -0.56 -11.19 -12.21
C LYS A 191 -1.42 -9.94 -12.29
N ILE A 192 -0.79 -8.77 -12.29
CA ILE A 192 -1.51 -7.49 -12.32
C ILE A 192 -2.11 -7.33 -13.72
N ARG A 193 -3.44 -7.18 -13.77
CA ARG A 193 -4.20 -6.91 -15.00
C ARG A 193 -4.69 -5.46 -15.01
N PHE A 194 -5.09 -4.94 -16.16
CA PHE A 194 -5.62 -3.58 -16.29
C PHE A 194 -6.80 -3.31 -15.34
N LYS A 195 -7.72 -4.28 -15.20
CA LYS A 195 -8.84 -4.20 -14.25
C LYS A 195 -8.39 -4.03 -12.79
N ASP A 196 -7.24 -4.59 -12.43
CA ASP A 196 -6.72 -4.47 -11.06
C ASP A 196 -6.23 -3.03 -10.83
N SER A 197 -5.59 -2.41 -11.82
CA SER A 197 -5.19 -0.99 -11.77
C SER A 197 -6.39 -0.06 -11.67
N ILE A 198 -7.47 -0.32 -12.43
CA ILE A 198 -8.73 0.42 -12.29
C ILE A 198 -9.30 0.25 -10.88
N PHE A 199 -9.34 -0.98 -10.37
CA PHE A 199 -9.84 -1.24 -9.02
C PHE A 199 -9.01 -0.48 -7.96
N THR A 200 -7.68 -0.47 -8.09
CA THR A 200 -6.80 0.31 -7.21
C THR A 200 -7.09 1.81 -7.28
N VAL A 201 -7.32 2.36 -8.48
CA VAL A 201 -7.68 3.78 -8.66
C VAL A 201 -9.02 4.10 -8.00
N ILE A 202 -10.05 3.28 -8.23
CA ILE A 202 -11.37 3.45 -7.61
C ILE A 202 -11.25 3.36 -6.09
N PHE A 203 -10.57 2.32 -5.59
CA PHE A 203 -10.34 2.12 -4.16
C PHE A 203 -9.66 3.33 -3.52
N PHE A 204 -8.56 3.82 -4.10
CA PHE A 204 -7.84 4.99 -3.58
C PHE A 204 -8.66 6.28 -3.65
N SER A 205 -9.41 6.48 -4.74
CA SER A 205 -10.26 7.67 -4.91
C SER A 205 -11.39 7.68 -3.90
N THR A 206 -12.07 6.55 -3.69
CA THR A 206 -13.11 6.39 -2.67
C THR A 206 -12.54 6.61 -1.26
N LEU A 207 -11.37 6.05 -0.97
CA LEU A 207 -10.72 6.24 0.32
C LEU A 207 -10.36 7.71 0.56
N SER A 208 -9.81 8.39 -0.44
CA SER A 208 -9.46 9.82 -0.36
C SER A 208 -10.70 10.70 -0.19
N LEU A 209 -11.78 10.40 -0.91
CA LEU A 209 -13.06 11.11 -0.78
C LEU A 209 -13.65 10.93 0.63
N THR A 210 -13.66 9.71 1.16
CA THR A 210 -14.14 9.43 2.52
C THR A 210 -13.31 10.21 3.56
N MET A 211 -11.98 10.22 3.44
CA MET A 211 -11.12 10.96 4.36
C MET A 211 -11.34 12.47 4.26
N PHE A 212 -11.51 13.00 3.04
CA PHE A 212 -11.86 14.40 2.83
C PHE A 212 -13.20 14.76 3.47
N LEU A 213 -14.23 13.91 3.31
CA LEU A 213 -15.54 14.12 3.95
C LEU A 213 -15.44 14.10 5.47
N ILE A 214 -14.68 13.17 6.05
CA ILE A 214 -14.43 13.13 7.50
C ILE A 214 -13.74 14.41 7.96
N ASN A 215 -12.69 14.86 7.26
CA ASN A 215 -12.00 16.12 7.59
C ASN A 215 -12.96 17.32 7.50
N TRP A 216 -13.77 17.40 6.44
CA TRP A 216 -14.72 18.49 6.22
C TRP A 216 -15.83 18.53 7.28
N ILE A 217 -16.47 17.40 7.57
CA ILE A 217 -17.51 17.29 8.60
C ILE A 217 -16.94 17.68 9.97
N THR A 218 -15.77 17.14 10.31
CA THR A 218 -15.17 17.39 11.63
C THR A 218 -14.75 18.85 11.78
N TYR A 219 -14.17 19.45 10.74
CA TYR A 219 -13.83 20.88 10.74
C TYR A 219 -15.07 21.78 10.89
N THR A 220 -16.14 21.46 10.17
CA THR A 220 -17.37 22.28 10.13
C THR A 220 -18.17 22.19 11.43
N TYR A 221 -18.32 20.99 11.99
CA TYR A 221 -19.29 20.74 13.07
C TYR A 221 -18.66 20.49 14.44
N SER A 222 -17.37 20.17 14.55
CA SER A 222 -16.76 19.96 15.86
C SER A 222 -16.62 21.28 16.62
N LYS A 223 -17.01 21.29 17.90
CA LYS A 223 -16.75 22.42 18.81
C LYS A 223 -15.35 22.38 19.42
N LYS A 224 -14.74 21.19 19.51
CA LYS A 224 -13.43 20.98 20.14
C LYS A 224 -12.30 21.15 19.13
N LEU A 225 -11.31 21.99 19.46
CA LEU A 225 -10.16 22.25 18.58
C LEU A 225 -9.40 20.96 18.22
N THR A 226 -9.23 20.05 19.19
CA THR A 226 -8.53 18.76 19.01
C THR A 226 -9.08 17.90 17.87
N TRP A 227 -10.38 18.07 17.55
CA TRP A 227 -11.04 17.41 16.44
C TRP A 227 -11.06 18.28 15.19
N LYS A 228 -11.16 19.61 15.31
CA LYS A 228 -11.07 20.54 14.16
C LYS A 228 -9.74 20.47 13.42
N THR A 229 -8.66 20.13 14.11
CA THR A 229 -7.31 19.99 13.53
C THR A 229 -7.12 18.70 12.72
N MET A 230 -8.20 17.95 12.45
CA MET A 230 -8.18 16.74 11.62
C MET A 230 -7.55 16.97 10.25
N ASN A 231 -6.55 16.15 9.94
CA ASN A 231 -5.83 16.23 8.68
C ASN A 231 -5.49 14.83 8.13
N TYR A 232 -6.49 13.97 7.98
CA TYR A 232 -6.26 12.69 7.32
C TYR A 232 -5.84 12.89 5.87
N PHE A 233 -4.81 12.14 5.46
CA PHE A 233 -4.25 12.13 4.10
C PHE A 233 -3.75 13.50 3.64
N TYR A 234 -3.51 14.44 4.57
CA TYR A 234 -3.19 15.82 4.23
C TYR A 234 -4.30 16.48 3.39
N LEU A 235 -5.56 16.05 3.58
CA LEU A 235 -6.74 16.56 2.89
C LEU A 235 -7.57 17.50 3.78
N GLY A 236 -7.03 17.91 4.93
CA GLY A 236 -7.68 18.83 5.85
C GLY A 236 -7.48 20.31 5.49
N PRO A 237 -8.09 21.21 6.27
CA PRO A 237 -7.96 22.66 6.12
C PRO A 237 -6.49 23.14 6.14
N ASN A 238 -6.23 24.26 5.45
CA ASN A 238 -4.88 24.77 5.25
C ASN A 238 -4.16 25.11 6.57
N GLU A 239 -4.88 25.50 7.60
CA GLU A 239 -4.32 25.89 8.90
C GLU A 239 -3.61 24.71 9.60
N TYR A 240 -4.06 23.48 9.33
CA TYR A 240 -3.59 22.24 9.97
C TYR A 240 -2.89 21.29 9.01
N ASN A 241 -2.75 21.69 7.74
CA ASN A 241 -2.13 20.88 6.71
C ASN A 241 -0.65 21.25 6.47
N GLY A 242 0.26 20.44 7.02
CA GLY A 242 1.71 20.58 6.81
C GLY A 242 2.18 20.41 5.36
N PHE A 243 1.31 19.97 4.44
CA PHE A 243 1.59 19.82 3.02
C PHE A 243 0.90 20.88 2.15
N ARG A 244 0.22 21.88 2.73
CA ARG A 244 -0.54 22.89 1.97
C ARG A 244 0.28 23.66 0.94
N ASP A 245 1.57 23.82 1.19
CA ASP A 245 2.49 24.59 0.34
C ASP A 245 3.35 23.71 -0.58
N PHE A 246 3.13 22.39 -0.61
CA PHE A 246 3.96 21.45 -1.36
C PHE A 246 3.90 21.65 -2.88
N MET A 247 2.71 21.96 -3.43
CA MET A 247 2.51 22.29 -4.86
C MET A 247 1.77 23.63 -5.03
N GLY A 248 2.02 24.58 -4.13
CA GLY A 248 1.35 25.88 -4.15
C GLY A 248 -0.19 25.73 -4.12
N PRO A 249 -0.95 26.43 -4.98
CA PRO A 249 -2.42 26.39 -4.97
C PRO A 249 -3.02 25.00 -5.08
N LEU A 250 -2.36 24.06 -5.78
CA LEU A 250 -2.85 22.70 -5.98
C LEU A 250 -2.84 21.86 -4.70
N SER A 251 -2.01 22.21 -3.71
CA SER A 251 -1.98 21.53 -2.42
C SER A 251 -2.87 22.18 -1.36
N LYS A 252 -3.56 23.28 -1.69
CA LYS A 252 -4.47 23.97 -0.77
C LYS A 252 -5.85 23.32 -0.77
N TRP A 253 -6.49 23.30 0.39
CA TRP A 253 -7.88 22.87 0.54
C TRP A 253 -8.83 23.82 -0.21
N PRO A 254 -9.87 23.33 -0.92
CA PRO A 254 -10.25 21.93 -1.12
C PRO A 254 -9.59 21.25 -2.33
N TYR A 255 -8.77 21.97 -3.11
CA TYR A 255 -8.14 21.47 -4.34
C TYR A 255 -7.18 20.30 -4.12
N SER A 256 -6.60 20.19 -2.92
CA SER A 256 -5.73 19.08 -2.52
C SER A 256 -6.36 17.70 -2.75
N LEU A 257 -7.69 17.56 -2.64
CA LEU A 257 -8.41 16.33 -2.96
C LEU A 257 -8.16 15.88 -4.41
N PHE A 258 -8.43 16.76 -5.36
CA PHE A 258 -8.29 16.45 -6.78
C PHE A 258 -6.82 16.23 -7.15
N THR A 259 -5.94 17.07 -6.62
CA THR A 259 -4.49 16.92 -6.82
C THR A 259 -3.99 15.58 -6.33
N TYR A 260 -4.36 15.16 -5.12
CA TYR A 260 -3.86 13.91 -4.55
C TYR A 260 -4.49 12.67 -5.21
N ILE A 261 -5.76 12.73 -5.61
CA ILE A 261 -6.37 11.68 -6.45
C ILE A 261 -5.60 11.55 -7.77
N PHE A 262 -5.32 12.66 -8.45
CA PHE A 262 -4.55 12.65 -9.69
C PHE A 262 -3.13 12.09 -9.51
N LEU A 263 -2.42 12.52 -8.46
CA LEU A 263 -1.10 11.97 -8.12
C LEU A 263 -1.16 10.48 -7.78
N GLY A 264 -2.22 10.02 -7.12
CA GLY A 264 -2.46 8.60 -6.86
C GLY A 264 -2.66 7.80 -8.14
N ILE A 265 -3.40 8.34 -9.11
CA ILE A 265 -3.56 7.72 -10.44
C ILE A 265 -2.20 7.62 -11.14
N LEU A 266 -1.44 8.72 -11.16
CA LEU A 266 -0.10 8.73 -11.74
C LEU A 266 0.83 7.72 -11.06
N ALA A 267 0.77 7.63 -9.73
CA ALA A 267 1.51 6.65 -8.93
C ALA A 267 1.15 5.21 -9.31
N VAL A 268 -0.13 4.90 -9.55
CA VAL A 268 -0.56 3.57 -10.01
C VAL A 268 -0.03 3.26 -11.42
N ILE A 269 -0.06 4.23 -12.33
CA ILE A 269 0.47 4.08 -13.70
C ILE A 269 1.97 3.80 -13.65
N ILE A 270 2.74 4.66 -12.97
CA ILE A 270 4.19 4.52 -12.82
C ILE A 270 4.53 3.17 -12.18
N SER A 271 3.82 2.80 -11.12
CA SER A 271 4.07 1.52 -10.43
C SER A 271 3.75 0.31 -11.30
N THR A 272 2.70 0.38 -12.12
CA THR A 272 2.37 -0.66 -13.09
C THR A 272 3.48 -0.79 -14.13
N ILE A 273 4.02 0.33 -14.61
CA ILE A 273 5.18 0.34 -15.51
C ILE A 273 6.36 -0.35 -14.84
N PHE A 274 6.74 0.04 -13.61
CA PHE A 274 7.83 -0.60 -12.87
C PHE A 274 7.63 -2.11 -12.70
N TYR A 275 6.40 -2.55 -12.38
CA TYR A 275 6.06 -3.97 -12.28
C TYR A 275 6.20 -4.73 -13.61
N CYS A 276 5.81 -4.11 -14.72
CA CYS A 276 6.04 -4.65 -16.07
C CYS A 276 7.51 -4.58 -16.50
N PHE A 277 8.35 -3.78 -15.86
CA PHE A 277 9.80 -3.77 -16.11
C PHE A 277 10.56 -4.77 -15.22
N GLN A 278 10.04 -5.08 -14.03
CA GLN A 278 10.67 -5.95 -13.03
C GLN A 278 11.07 -7.33 -13.55
N ASP A 279 10.33 -7.89 -14.50
CA ASP A 279 10.56 -9.22 -15.03
C ASP A 279 11.50 -9.27 -16.24
N LYS A 280 11.89 -8.10 -16.79
CA LYS A 280 12.87 -8.01 -17.89
C LYS A 280 14.28 -8.30 -17.44
N ILE A 281 14.62 -7.94 -16.21
CA ILE A 281 15.95 -8.10 -15.64
C ILE A 281 15.99 -9.42 -14.89
N HIS A 282 16.80 -10.36 -15.37
CA HIS A 282 16.90 -11.68 -14.75
C HIS A 282 18.36 -12.07 -14.48
N LEU A 283 18.65 -12.47 -13.24
CA LEU A 283 19.89 -13.18 -12.90
C LEU A 283 19.74 -14.66 -13.24
N ALA A 284 20.26 -15.04 -14.41
CA ALA A 284 20.33 -16.43 -14.84
C ALA A 284 21.64 -17.07 -14.38
N LYS A 285 21.61 -18.36 -14.04
CA LYS A 285 22.82 -19.16 -13.84
C LYS A 285 23.14 -19.87 -15.15
N VAL A 286 24.23 -19.49 -15.81
CA VAL A 286 24.73 -20.11 -17.06
C VAL A 286 26.13 -20.62 -16.76
N GLU A 287 26.39 -21.91 -16.94
CA GLU A 287 27.72 -22.52 -16.72
C GLU A 287 28.33 -22.16 -15.35
N ASN A 288 27.54 -22.27 -14.28
CA ASN A 288 27.89 -21.86 -12.93
C ASN A 288 28.18 -20.36 -12.68
N LYS A 289 28.16 -19.51 -13.71
CA LYS A 289 28.27 -18.05 -13.57
C LYS A 289 26.88 -17.41 -13.47
N ARG A 290 26.75 -16.37 -12.65
CA ARG A 290 25.54 -15.54 -12.59
C ARG A 290 25.64 -14.44 -13.64
N VAL A 291 24.76 -14.47 -14.63
CA VAL A 291 24.75 -13.49 -15.72
C VAL A 291 23.42 -12.75 -15.71
N LEU A 292 23.47 -11.43 -15.84
CA LEU A 292 22.29 -10.60 -16.02
C LEU A 292 21.80 -10.75 -17.47
N LYS A 293 20.60 -11.29 -17.66
CA LYS A 293 19.95 -11.41 -18.96
C LYS A 293 18.78 -10.46 -19.06
N TRP A 294 18.65 -9.82 -20.22
CA TRP A 294 17.48 -9.04 -20.59
C TRP A 294 16.51 -9.91 -21.38
N ILE A 295 15.28 -10.07 -20.90
CA ILE A 295 14.23 -10.87 -21.55
C ILE A 295 12.98 -10.04 -21.82
N LYS A 296 12.14 -10.51 -22.75
CA LYS A 296 10.81 -9.92 -22.97
C LYS A 296 9.97 -10.09 -21.70
N SER A 297 9.24 -9.04 -21.33
CA SER A 297 8.39 -9.03 -20.14
C SER A 297 7.13 -9.88 -20.35
N GLU A 298 6.96 -10.89 -19.51
CA GLU A 298 5.74 -11.69 -19.39
C GLU A 298 4.63 -10.87 -18.72
N ASN A 299 4.96 -10.07 -17.70
CA ASN A 299 4.05 -9.17 -17.00
C ASN A 299 3.42 -8.16 -17.97
N TRP A 300 4.22 -7.58 -18.87
CA TRP A 300 3.73 -6.70 -19.92
C TRP A 300 2.79 -7.41 -20.88
N LYS A 301 3.14 -8.65 -21.29
CA LYS A 301 2.27 -9.45 -22.17
C LYS A 301 0.91 -9.71 -21.51
N ILE A 302 0.90 -10.09 -20.23
CA ILE A 302 -0.32 -10.33 -19.44
C ILE A 302 -1.13 -9.04 -19.27
N TYR A 303 -0.47 -7.93 -18.95
CA TYR A 303 -1.15 -6.65 -18.76
C TYR A 303 -1.76 -6.16 -20.08
N ARG A 304 -1.00 -6.20 -21.18
CA ARG A 304 -1.46 -5.81 -22.51
C ARG A 304 -2.60 -6.70 -23.02
N SER A 305 -2.52 -8.01 -22.85
CA SER A 305 -3.61 -8.90 -23.30
C SER A 305 -4.91 -8.67 -22.52
N SER A 306 -4.81 -8.19 -21.27
CA SER A 306 -5.99 -7.94 -20.43
C SER A 306 -6.89 -6.80 -20.93
N PHE A 307 -6.41 -5.92 -21.83
CA PHE A 307 -7.23 -4.89 -22.47
C PHE A 307 -8.23 -5.49 -23.49
N ASN A 308 -7.84 -6.57 -24.18
CA ASN A 308 -8.60 -7.13 -25.30
C ASN A 308 -9.54 -8.27 -24.90
N THR A 309 -9.66 -8.58 -23.61
CA THR A 309 -10.42 -9.74 -23.10
C THR A 309 -11.91 -9.73 -23.46
N ARG A 310 -12.47 -8.60 -23.89
CA ARG A 310 -13.87 -8.53 -24.36
C ARG A 310 -14.09 -9.28 -25.68
N ASN A 311 -13.06 -9.38 -26.54
CA ASN A 311 -13.17 -10.09 -27.81
C ASN A 311 -12.94 -11.60 -27.64
N GLN A 312 -11.98 -12.01 -26.82
CA GLN A 312 -11.70 -13.44 -26.60
C GLN A 312 -12.88 -14.20 -25.98
N LYS A 313 -13.64 -13.57 -25.08
CA LYS A 313 -14.80 -14.23 -24.48
C LYS A 313 -15.95 -14.39 -25.48
N ASN A 314 -16.07 -13.47 -26.44
CA ASN A 314 -17.05 -13.58 -27.53
C ASN A 314 -16.60 -14.61 -28.56
N ASP A 315 -15.30 -14.74 -28.82
CA ASP A 315 -14.77 -15.76 -29.73
C ASP A 315 -14.96 -17.18 -29.15
N GLU A 316 -14.74 -17.38 -27.84
CA GLU A 316 -15.00 -18.66 -27.17
C GLU A 316 -16.50 -19.01 -27.07
N LEU A 317 -17.36 -18.00 -26.85
CA LEU A 317 -18.82 -18.20 -26.87
C LEU A 317 -19.32 -18.53 -28.28
N ASN A 318 -18.79 -17.85 -29.30
CA ASN A 318 -19.15 -18.08 -30.70
C ASN A 318 -18.59 -19.40 -31.26
N SER A 319 -17.43 -19.87 -30.77
CA SER A 319 -16.93 -21.20 -31.13
C SER A 319 -17.75 -22.29 -30.45
N SER A 320 -18.06 -22.14 -29.15
CA SER A 320 -18.88 -23.10 -28.43
C SER A 320 -20.32 -23.19 -28.94
N SER A 321 -20.90 -22.10 -29.46
CA SER A 321 -22.24 -22.13 -30.07
C SER A 321 -22.24 -22.80 -31.44
N LYS A 322 -21.19 -22.61 -32.24
CA LYS A 322 -21.02 -23.32 -33.52
C LYS A 322 -20.78 -24.82 -33.34
N ASP A 323 -20.06 -25.20 -32.28
CA ASP A 323 -19.86 -26.61 -31.93
C ASP A 323 -21.17 -27.28 -31.44
N LEU A 324 -22.10 -26.50 -30.87
CA LEU A 324 -23.44 -26.97 -30.48
C LEU A 324 -24.40 -27.06 -31.68
N GLU A 325 -24.39 -26.10 -32.61
CA GLU A 325 -25.17 -26.17 -33.86
C GLU A 325 -24.76 -27.39 -34.72
N ASN A 326 -23.44 -27.63 -34.88
CA ASN A 326 -22.94 -28.80 -35.61
C ASN A 326 -23.27 -30.14 -34.91
N CYS A 327 -23.58 -30.15 -33.61
CA CYS A 327 -24.05 -31.34 -32.90
C CYS A 327 -25.56 -31.58 -33.08
N GLN A 328 -26.36 -30.55 -33.36
CA GLN A 328 -27.80 -30.71 -33.63
C GLN A 328 -28.07 -31.18 -35.06
N ASP A 329 -27.36 -30.65 -36.06
CA ASP A 329 -27.51 -31.08 -37.46
C ASP A 329 -27.09 -32.54 -37.71
N ASN A 330 -26.22 -33.11 -36.86
CA ASN A 330 -25.82 -34.51 -36.92
C ASN A 330 -26.81 -35.48 -36.26
N ASN A 331 -27.74 -35.01 -35.43
CA ASN A 331 -28.77 -35.88 -34.85
C ASN A 331 -29.98 -36.03 -35.79
N ASP A 332 -30.34 -35.00 -36.54
CA ASP A 332 -31.44 -35.05 -37.52
C ASP A 332 -31.11 -35.95 -38.73
N SER A 333 -29.81 -36.16 -39.01
CA SER A 333 -29.35 -37.11 -40.04
C SER A 333 -29.28 -38.57 -39.56
N ILE A 334 -29.26 -38.81 -38.24
CA ILE A 334 -29.29 -40.18 -37.66
C ILE A 334 -30.73 -40.69 -37.52
N GLU A 335 -31.72 -39.82 -37.28
CA GLU A 335 -33.14 -40.24 -37.26
C GLU A 335 -33.67 -40.60 -38.65
N ASN A 336 -33.27 -39.87 -39.71
CA ASN A 336 -33.69 -40.19 -41.08
C ASN A 336 -33.06 -41.47 -41.67
N ASN A 337 -32.02 -42.04 -41.03
CA ASN A 337 -31.38 -43.28 -41.47
C ASN A 337 -31.92 -44.53 -40.76
N LYS A 338 -32.78 -44.38 -39.75
CA LYS A 338 -33.42 -45.50 -39.05
C LYS A 338 -34.73 -45.96 -39.71
N GLU A 339 -35.38 -45.13 -40.53
CA GLU A 339 -36.62 -45.53 -41.22
C GLU A 339 -36.38 -46.36 -42.50
N ASN A 340 -35.16 -46.33 -43.08
CA ASN A 340 -34.87 -47.07 -44.32
C ASN A 340 -34.36 -48.51 -44.14
N ILE A 341 -34.23 -49.02 -42.91
CA ILE A 341 -33.68 -50.38 -42.66
C ILE A 341 -34.79 -51.41 -42.33
N SER A 342 -36.08 -50.99 -42.29
CA SER A 342 -37.19 -51.87 -41.91
C SER A 342 -37.98 -52.52 -43.05
N GLN A 343 -37.53 -52.46 -44.32
CA GLN A 343 -38.29 -53.00 -45.46
C GLN A 343 -37.44 -53.79 -46.46
N THR A 344 -36.84 -54.91 -46.03
CA THR A 344 -36.42 -55.99 -46.95
C THR A 344 -36.15 -57.28 -46.16
N VAL A 345 -37.20 -57.97 -45.75
CA VAL A 345 -37.22 -59.44 -45.60
C VAL A 345 -38.65 -59.90 -45.87
N ASP A 346 -38.92 -60.35 -47.10
CA ASP A 346 -39.86 -61.41 -47.46
C ASP A 346 -39.50 -61.93 -48.86
#